data_AF-F3FHC3-F1
#
_entry.id   AF-F3FHC3-F1
#
_cell.length_a   1.000
_cell.length_b   1.000
_cell.length_c   1.000
_cell.angle_alpha   90.00
_cell.angle_beta   90.00
_cell.angle_gamma   90.00
#
_symmetry.space_group_name_H-M   'P 1'
#
loop_
_entity.id
_entity.type
_entity.pdbx_description
1 polymer ?
#
loop_
_entity_poly.entity_id
_entity_poly.type
_entity_poly.pdbx_seq_one_letter_code
_entity_poly.pdbx_strand_id
1 'polypeptide(L)'
;LIDQQGPQQWPFPRGASSGTPRLYNDGIFPTDSGRAQFLSEPYIAARELRDADYPLTLNTGRLRDQWHGMSRTGTAARLFGHVSEAVLSLNPHDMLSHDLQPGDLIKLISRRGELLLPVGSEDSVAVGQAFVPMHWGDRFLKGGINVLTQPAFDPVSKQPELKHAGVRIEKAYLPWQFFALVEGNVQQRMEKLRPLCDAFPYLCISLAGRERPALLIRAASAQAPDSALLEQIDRVLGLDEGPVMAYDDPKRSIGKRVRIDDDRITAIRLAGETLARHWLQTLWLEERVDASLRRWLLAPLSSEPGKDSTQTRDKTLCNCMNVSQNAVMSAIERGLNLNQLKTQLGCGTQCGSCVPEIRRLIHTVTVTE
;
A
#
# COMPACT_ATOMS: atom_id res chain seq x y z
N LEU A 1 -42.33 -5.41 -3.67
CA LEU A 1 -41.57 -6.38 -4.48
C LEU A 1 -40.38 -6.93 -3.70
N ILE A 2 -39.38 -6.11 -3.33
CA ILE A 2 -38.21 -6.56 -2.55
C ILE A 2 -38.62 -7.21 -1.21
N ASP A 3 -39.49 -6.57 -0.44
CA ASP A 3 -39.91 -7.11 0.88
C ASP A 3 -40.73 -8.41 0.81
N GLN A 4 -41.33 -8.72 -0.35
CA GLN A 4 -42.22 -9.87 -0.52
C GLN A 4 -41.59 -11.01 -1.31
N GLN A 5 -40.78 -10.70 -2.33
CA GLN A 5 -40.22 -11.65 -3.29
C GLN A 5 -38.69 -11.66 -3.30
N GLY A 6 -38.06 -10.82 -2.48
CA GLY A 6 -36.61 -10.66 -2.46
C GLY A 6 -36.07 -9.90 -3.68
N PRO A 7 -34.73 -9.78 -3.78
CA PRO A 7 -34.07 -9.09 -4.88
C PRO A 7 -34.37 -9.76 -6.23
N GLN A 8 -34.70 -8.96 -7.24
CA GLN A 8 -35.01 -9.43 -8.59
C GLN A 8 -33.86 -9.14 -9.56
N GLN A 9 -33.61 -10.06 -10.49
CA GLN A 9 -32.64 -9.86 -11.56
C GLN A 9 -33.23 -9.01 -12.68
N TRP A 10 -32.56 -7.91 -13.03
CA TRP A 10 -32.98 -7.07 -14.15
C TRP A 10 -32.64 -7.73 -15.49
N PRO A 11 -33.49 -7.56 -16.53
CA PRO A 11 -34.70 -6.75 -16.58
C PRO A 11 -35.93 -7.37 -15.90
N PHE A 12 -36.79 -6.50 -15.34
CA PHE A 12 -38.10 -6.84 -14.76
C PHE A 12 -39.20 -6.01 -15.46
N PRO A 13 -39.61 -6.38 -16.69
CA PRO A 13 -40.58 -5.60 -17.45
C PRO A 13 -41.96 -5.60 -16.80
N ARG A 14 -42.81 -4.62 -17.17
CA ARG A 14 -44.18 -4.51 -16.63
C ARG A 14 -44.95 -5.80 -16.91
N GLY A 15 -45.54 -6.38 -15.87
CA GLY A 15 -46.29 -7.63 -15.95
C GLY A 15 -45.45 -8.89 -15.74
N ALA A 16 -44.12 -8.77 -15.60
CA ALA A 16 -43.27 -9.90 -15.22
C ALA A 16 -43.57 -10.34 -13.78
N SER A 17 -43.64 -11.66 -13.58
CA SER A 17 -43.77 -12.28 -12.26
C SER A 17 -42.42 -12.53 -11.57
N SER A 18 -41.32 -12.54 -12.34
CA SER A 18 -39.95 -12.73 -11.85
C SER A 18 -38.95 -12.00 -12.75
N GLY A 19 -37.77 -11.71 -12.21
CA GLY A 19 -36.65 -11.17 -12.99
C GLY A 19 -36.13 -12.10 -14.08
N THR A 20 -35.21 -11.59 -14.89
CA THR A 20 -34.58 -12.33 -16.00
C THR A 20 -33.17 -12.77 -15.63
N PRO A 21 -32.92 -14.07 -15.38
CA PRO A 21 -31.60 -14.53 -14.93
C PRO A 21 -30.50 -14.44 -16.00
N ARG A 22 -30.90 -14.55 -17.27
CA ARG A 22 -29.99 -14.54 -18.42
C ARG A 22 -30.66 -13.88 -19.60
N LEU A 23 -29.99 -12.90 -20.19
CA LEU A 23 -30.43 -12.20 -21.39
C LEU A 23 -30.20 -13.06 -22.65
N TYR A 24 -31.01 -12.80 -23.69
CA TYR A 24 -30.83 -13.29 -25.07
C TYR A 24 -30.88 -14.82 -25.24
N ASN A 25 -31.59 -15.53 -24.35
CA ASN A 25 -31.80 -16.99 -24.49
C ASN A 25 -32.66 -17.36 -25.71
N ASP A 26 -33.43 -16.42 -26.23
CA ASP A 26 -34.23 -16.52 -27.45
C ASP A 26 -33.42 -16.20 -28.72
N GLY A 27 -32.16 -15.79 -28.58
CA GLY A 27 -31.32 -15.37 -29.69
C GLY A 27 -31.67 -13.99 -30.26
N ILE A 28 -32.50 -13.20 -29.57
CA ILE A 28 -32.90 -11.85 -30.00
C ILE A 28 -31.99 -10.82 -29.33
N PHE A 29 -31.08 -10.24 -30.09
CA PHE A 29 -30.14 -9.21 -29.64
C PHE A 29 -30.71 -7.80 -29.87
N PRO A 30 -30.27 -6.78 -29.11
CA PRO A 30 -30.73 -5.40 -29.26
C PRO A 30 -30.07 -4.74 -30.48
N THR A 31 -30.31 -5.29 -31.67
CA THR A 31 -29.87 -4.76 -32.97
C THR A 31 -31.06 -4.71 -33.92
N ASP A 32 -31.01 -3.89 -34.97
CA ASP A 32 -32.11 -3.74 -35.93
C ASP A 32 -32.52 -5.08 -36.58
N SER A 33 -31.57 -6.02 -36.69
CA SER A 33 -31.81 -7.35 -37.28
C SER A 33 -32.22 -8.42 -36.27
N GLY A 34 -32.19 -8.12 -34.97
CA GLY A 34 -32.37 -9.08 -33.88
C GLY A 34 -31.21 -10.08 -33.73
N ARG A 35 -30.15 -10.01 -34.54
CA ARG A 35 -28.99 -10.93 -34.52
C ARG A 35 -27.77 -10.30 -33.88
N ALA A 36 -26.90 -11.13 -33.30
CA ALA A 36 -25.57 -10.68 -32.85
C ALA A 36 -24.75 -10.17 -34.03
N GLN A 37 -24.03 -9.07 -33.83
CA GLN A 37 -23.14 -8.48 -34.83
C GLN A 37 -21.70 -8.84 -34.50
N PHE A 38 -21.04 -9.53 -35.44
CA PHE A 38 -19.60 -9.81 -35.34
C PHE A 38 -18.82 -8.59 -35.86
N LEU A 39 -17.89 -8.10 -35.05
CA LEU A 39 -16.99 -7.02 -35.40
C LEU A 39 -15.56 -7.57 -35.47
N SER A 40 -14.88 -7.34 -36.59
CA SER A 40 -13.49 -7.73 -36.80
C SER A 40 -12.66 -6.46 -36.95
N GLU A 41 -12.22 -5.90 -35.82
CA GLU A 41 -11.40 -4.71 -35.82
C GLU A 41 -9.91 -5.09 -35.92
N PRO A 42 -9.10 -4.34 -36.69
CA PRO A 42 -7.66 -4.55 -36.69
C PRO A 42 -7.08 -4.18 -35.32
N TYR A 43 -5.98 -4.84 -34.95
CA TYR A 43 -5.22 -4.45 -33.77
C TYR A 43 -4.71 -3.02 -33.89
N ILE A 44 -4.87 -2.25 -32.82
CA ILE A 44 -4.32 -0.89 -32.69
C ILE A 44 -3.44 -0.89 -31.44
N ALA A 45 -2.20 -0.47 -31.60
CA ALA A 45 -1.26 -0.33 -30.48
C ALA A 45 -1.66 0.82 -29.55
N ALA A 46 -1.15 0.80 -28.32
CA ALA A 46 -1.34 1.89 -27.37
C ALA A 46 -0.87 3.23 -27.95
N ARG A 47 -1.52 4.34 -27.57
CA ARG A 47 -1.15 5.67 -28.11
C ARG A 47 0.25 6.10 -27.71
N GLU A 48 0.67 5.68 -26.53
CA GLU A 48 2.01 5.89 -26.03
C GLU A 48 2.74 4.56 -25.96
N LEU A 49 3.94 4.52 -26.51
CA LEU A 49 4.85 3.38 -26.40
C LEU A 49 6.08 3.78 -25.60
N ARG A 50 6.79 2.76 -25.09
CA ARG A 50 8.14 2.94 -24.55
C ARG A 50 9.12 3.30 -25.67
N ASP A 51 10.13 4.10 -25.33
CA ASP A 51 11.22 4.48 -26.23
C ASP A 51 12.55 4.57 -25.45
N ALA A 52 13.59 5.12 -26.09
CA ALA A 52 14.91 5.25 -25.46
C ALA A 52 14.89 6.18 -24.22
N ASP A 53 14.04 7.20 -24.22
CA ASP A 53 13.94 8.15 -23.12
C ASP A 53 13.06 7.60 -21.98
N TYR A 54 12.05 6.80 -22.33
CA TYR A 54 11.08 6.20 -21.39
C TYR A 54 10.98 4.68 -21.62
N PRO A 55 11.96 3.89 -21.11
CA PRO A 55 12.14 2.49 -21.49
C PRO A 55 11.20 1.50 -20.80
N LEU A 56 10.46 1.93 -19.77
CA LEU A 56 9.53 1.08 -19.03
C LEU A 56 8.08 1.40 -19.41
N THR A 57 7.24 0.37 -19.47
CA THR A 57 5.78 0.53 -19.57
C THR A 57 5.17 0.49 -18.17
N LEU A 58 4.60 1.59 -17.72
CA LEU A 58 3.82 1.67 -16.49
C LEU A 58 2.40 1.16 -16.71
N ASN A 59 2.01 0.15 -15.93
CA ASN A 59 0.64 -0.27 -15.74
C ASN A 59 0.14 0.21 -14.37
N THR A 60 -1.15 0.48 -14.27
CA THR A 60 -1.82 0.82 -13.01
C THR A 60 -2.90 -0.19 -12.69
N GLY A 61 -3.16 -0.43 -11.41
CA GLY A 61 -4.17 -1.40 -10.99
C GLY A 61 -4.95 -0.97 -9.77
N ARG A 62 -5.76 -1.90 -9.26
CA ARG A 62 -6.50 -1.70 -8.01
C ARG A 62 -5.91 -2.56 -6.91
N LEU A 63 -5.85 -1.99 -5.71
CA LEU A 63 -5.68 -2.73 -4.48
C LEU A 63 -7.05 -3.26 -4.07
N ARG A 64 -7.10 -4.52 -3.63
CA ARG A 64 -8.34 -5.13 -3.14
C ARG A 64 -8.97 -4.35 -1.99
N ASP A 65 -8.14 -3.85 -1.06
CA ASP A 65 -8.61 -3.21 0.17
C ASP A 65 -8.95 -1.73 0.00
N GLN A 66 -8.74 -1.16 -1.18
CA GLN A 66 -8.94 0.26 -1.42
C GLN A 66 -9.97 0.51 -2.52
N TRP A 67 -10.80 1.54 -2.32
CA TRP A 67 -11.85 1.90 -3.26
C TRP A 67 -11.57 3.28 -3.87
N HIS A 68 -11.34 3.31 -5.19
CA HIS A 68 -11.02 4.52 -5.97
C HIS A 68 -9.97 5.42 -5.26
N GLY A 69 -10.21 6.72 -5.14
CA GLY A 69 -9.26 7.66 -4.49
C GLY A 69 -9.18 7.55 -2.97
N MET A 70 -9.68 6.46 -2.37
CA MET A 70 -9.62 6.18 -0.93
C MET A 70 -10.34 7.22 -0.05
N SER A 71 -11.32 7.96 -0.59
CA SER A 71 -12.09 8.96 0.18
C SER A 71 -12.87 8.34 1.36
N ARG A 72 -13.18 7.04 1.29
CA ARG A 72 -13.78 6.27 2.39
C ARG A 72 -12.82 5.21 2.95
N THR A 73 -12.25 4.38 2.09
CA THR A 73 -11.37 3.27 2.56
C THR A 73 -10.07 3.78 3.17
N GLY A 74 -9.60 4.96 2.76
CA GLY A 74 -8.39 5.59 3.30
C GLY A 74 -8.56 6.18 4.70
N THR A 75 -9.77 6.18 5.28
CA THR A 75 -10.00 6.57 6.67
C THR A 75 -10.01 5.39 7.64
N ALA A 76 -9.99 4.16 7.13
CA ALA A 76 -10.03 2.94 7.92
C ALA A 76 -8.64 2.30 7.98
N ALA A 77 -7.96 2.42 9.12
CA ALA A 77 -6.57 1.94 9.28
C ALA A 77 -6.39 0.46 8.94
N ARG A 78 -7.38 -0.37 9.25
CA ARG A 78 -7.39 -1.80 8.92
C ARG A 78 -7.20 -2.06 7.42
N LEU A 79 -7.64 -1.18 6.53
CA LEU A 79 -7.53 -1.38 5.07
C LEU A 79 -6.12 -1.13 4.51
N PHE A 80 -5.18 -0.65 5.34
CA PHE A 80 -3.76 -0.53 5.01
C PHE A 80 -2.93 -1.76 5.40
N GLY A 81 -3.55 -2.79 5.99
CA GLY A 81 -2.85 -3.95 6.55
C GLY A 81 -2.05 -4.78 5.53
N HIS A 82 -2.48 -4.85 4.26
CA HIS A 82 -1.73 -5.55 3.21
C HIS A 82 -0.72 -4.67 2.49
N VAL A 83 -1.15 -3.46 2.11
CA VAL A 83 -0.33 -2.48 1.40
C VAL A 83 -0.50 -1.16 2.13
N SER A 84 0.57 -0.74 2.78
CA SER A 84 0.59 0.42 3.68
C SER A 84 1.15 1.67 3.04
N GLU A 85 1.67 1.59 1.82
CA GLU A 85 2.26 2.72 1.10
C GLU A 85 2.28 2.47 -0.41
N ALA A 86 2.47 3.53 -1.18
CA ALA A 86 2.70 3.42 -2.61
C ALA A 86 4.13 2.94 -2.87
N VAL A 87 4.25 1.82 -3.57
CA VAL A 87 5.53 1.23 -3.97
C VAL A 87 5.44 0.96 -5.47
N LEU A 88 6.52 1.27 -6.19
CA LEU A 88 6.69 0.85 -7.58
C LEU A 88 7.17 -0.60 -7.62
N SER A 89 6.33 -1.51 -8.09
CA SER A 89 6.73 -2.89 -8.34
C SER A 89 7.52 -2.99 -9.64
N LEU A 90 8.70 -3.59 -9.56
CA LEU A 90 9.59 -3.88 -10.68
C LEU A 90 10.01 -5.35 -10.68
N ASN A 91 10.34 -5.86 -11.86
CA ASN A 91 10.96 -7.18 -11.96
C ASN A 91 12.34 -7.17 -11.27
N PRO A 92 12.76 -8.27 -10.60
CA PRO A 92 14.10 -8.38 -10.01
C PRO A 92 15.25 -8.05 -10.98
N HIS A 93 15.12 -8.40 -12.27
CA HIS A 93 16.13 -8.10 -13.29
C HIS A 93 16.24 -6.61 -13.61
N ASP A 94 15.11 -5.90 -13.66
CA ASP A 94 15.11 -4.45 -13.84
C ASP A 94 15.71 -3.76 -12.62
N MET A 95 15.36 -4.21 -11.41
CA MET A 95 15.97 -3.69 -10.18
C MET A 95 17.50 -3.86 -10.18
N LEU A 96 17.99 -5.05 -10.54
CA LEU A 96 19.43 -5.31 -10.63
C LEU A 96 20.11 -4.43 -11.68
N SER A 97 19.50 -4.27 -12.85
CA SER A 97 20.04 -3.45 -13.95
C SER A 97 20.15 -1.97 -13.58
N HIS A 98 19.31 -1.51 -12.66
CA HIS A 98 19.32 -0.15 -12.12
C HIS A 98 20.04 -0.02 -10.77
N ASP A 99 20.68 -1.09 -10.26
CA ASP A 99 21.35 -1.13 -8.96
C ASP A 99 20.42 -0.71 -7.80
N LEU A 100 19.19 -1.22 -7.80
CA LEU A 100 18.15 -0.87 -6.83
C LEU A 100 17.89 -2.02 -5.85
N GLN A 101 17.68 -1.66 -4.59
CA GLN A 101 17.21 -2.55 -3.54
C GLN A 101 15.77 -2.21 -3.12
N PRO A 102 14.97 -3.18 -2.64
CA PRO A 102 13.64 -2.89 -2.12
C PRO A 102 13.67 -1.82 -1.03
N GLY A 103 12.83 -0.80 -1.20
CA GLY A 103 12.75 0.35 -0.30
C GLY A 103 13.59 1.57 -0.72
N ASP A 104 14.48 1.43 -1.71
CA ASP A 104 15.20 2.57 -2.29
C ASP A 104 14.21 3.58 -2.90
N LEU A 105 14.46 4.87 -2.68
CA LEU A 105 13.65 5.94 -3.27
C LEU A 105 14.14 6.25 -4.69
N ILE A 106 13.19 6.33 -5.62
CA ILE A 106 13.42 6.74 -7.00
C ILE A 106 12.49 7.89 -7.37
N LYS A 107 12.88 8.65 -8.40
CA LYS A 107 11.96 9.46 -9.19
C LYS A 107 11.42 8.59 -10.33
N LEU A 108 10.10 8.44 -10.37
CA LEU A 108 9.38 7.84 -11.47
C LEU A 108 8.89 8.94 -12.39
N ILE A 109 9.44 9.01 -13.59
CA ILE A 109 9.28 10.15 -14.49
C ILE A 109 8.55 9.70 -15.75
N SER A 110 7.52 10.43 -16.11
CA SER A 110 6.77 10.29 -17.37
C SER A 110 6.93 11.57 -18.20
N ARG A 111 6.38 11.61 -19.42
CA ARG A 111 6.38 12.86 -20.24
C ARG A 111 5.54 13.99 -19.63
N ARG A 112 4.71 13.71 -18.63
CA ARG A 112 3.79 14.70 -18.02
C ARG A 112 4.19 15.17 -16.63
N GLY A 113 5.05 14.43 -15.95
CA GLY A 113 5.40 14.70 -14.56
C GLY A 113 6.13 13.55 -13.89
N GLU A 114 6.45 13.75 -12.62
CA GLU A 114 7.25 12.84 -11.81
C GLU A 114 6.66 12.61 -10.42
N LEU A 115 7.00 11.48 -9.81
CA LEU A 115 6.70 11.14 -8.42
C LEU A 115 7.93 10.53 -7.74
N LEU A 116 8.08 10.77 -6.45
CA LEU A 116 9.05 10.06 -5.62
C LEU A 116 8.36 8.86 -4.96
N LEU A 117 8.88 7.66 -5.21
CA LEU A 117 8.32 6.40 -4.70
C LEU A 117 9.44 5.45 -4.25
N PRO A 118 9.22 4.65 -3.20
CA PRO A 118 10.03 3.48 -2.95
C PRO A 118 9.80 2.42 -4.04
N VAL A 119 10.83 1.62 -4.34
CA VAL A 119 10.73 0.46 -5.23
C VAL A 119 10.55 -0.84 -4.46
N GLY A 120 9.89 -1.82 -5.09
CA GLY A 120 9.71 -3.17 -4.58
C GLY A 120 9.98 -4.20 -5.65
N SER A 121 10.49 -5.35 -5.24
CA SER A 121 10.77 -6.48 -6.13
C SER A 121 9.54 -7.36 -6.27
N GLU A 122 9.08 -7.59 -7.50
CA GLU A 122 7.93 -8.43 -7.81
C GLU A 122 8.18 -9.21 -9.12
N ASP A 123 8.38 -10.51 -8.99
CA ASP A 123 8.67 -11.42 -10.12
C ASP A 123 7.49 -11.60 -11.09
N SER A 124 6.26 -11.35 -10.61
CA SER A 124 5.05 -11.39 -11.44
C SER A 124 4.93 -10.21 -12.41
N VAL A 125 5.72 -9.15 -12.20
CA VAL A 125 5.86 -8.04 -13.16
C VAL A 125 6.89 -8.46 -14.22
N ALA A 126 6.52 -8.35 -15.50
CA ALA A 126 7.43 -8.71 -16.59
C ALA A 126 8.58 -7.69 -16.72
N VAL A 127 9.73 -8.15 -17.23
CA VAL A 127 10.89 -7.28 -17.51
C VAL A 127 10.50 -6.14 -18.46
N GLY A 128 10.94 -4.92 -18.16
CA GLY A 128 10.59 -3.71 -18.91
C GLY A 128 9.18 -3.17 -18.60
N GLN A 129 8.49 -3.73 -17.61
CA GLN A 129 7.23 -3.22 -17.09
C GLN A 129 7.38 -2.74 -15.65
N ALA A 130 6.49 -1.83 -15.28
CA ALA A 130 6.37 -1.33 -13.92
C ALA A 130 4.90 -1.30 -13.50
N PHE A 131 4.63 -1.51 -12.22
CA PHE A 131 3.28 -1.48 -11.69
C PHE A 131 3.17 -0.60 -10.45
N VAL A 132 2.14 0.25 -10.42
CA VAL A 132 1.76 0.99 -9.22
C VAL A 132 0.24 1.07 -9.09
N PRO A 133 -0.36 0.81 -7.91
CA PRO A 133 -1.80 0.90 -7.77
C PRO A 133 -2.32 2.33 -7.90
N MET A 134 -3.43 2.52 -8.63
CA MET A 134 -3.98 3.85 -8.96
C MET A 134 -4.50 4.66 -7.77
N HIS A 135 -4.66 4.03 -6.60
CA HIS A 135 -5.39 4.58 -5.46
C HIS A 135 -4.69 5.78 -4.80
N TRP A 136 -3.37 5.88 -4.96
CA TRP A 136 -2.55 6.83 -4.24
C TRP A 136 -2.61 8.23 -4.89
N GLY A 137 -3.41 9.10 -4.28
CA GLY A 137 -3.50 10.52 -4.61
C GLY A 137 -2.81 11.42 -3.58
N ASP A 138 -2.93 12.74 -3.78
CA ASP A 138 -2.20 13.78 -3.03
C ASP A 138 -2.50 13.84 -1.52
N ARG A 139 -3.57 13.17 -1.11
CA ARG A 139 -3.86 12.96 0.30
C ARG A 139 -2.83 12.05 1.00
N PHE A 140 -2.30 11.06 0.28
CA PHE A 140 -1.43 10.01 0.82
C PHE A 140 0.00 10.09 0.27
N LEU A 141 0.21 10.82 -0.82
CA LEU A 141 1.52 11.10 -1.42
C LEU A 141 1.65 12.60 -1.67
N LYS A 142 2.85 13.06 -2.01
CA LYS A 142 3.02 14.36 -2.68
C LYS A 142 2.80 14.16 -4.19
N GLY A 143 1.68 14.63 -4.71
CA GLY A 143 1.15 14.30 -6.05
C GLY A 143 0.29 13.04 -6.05
N GLY A 144 0.06 12.43 -7.21
CA GLY A 144 -0.72 11.20 -7.30
C GLY A 144 -0.45 10.44 -8.58
N ILE A 145 -0.72 9.13 -8.58
CA ILE A 145 -0.33 8.21 -9.67
C ILE A 145 -0.79 8.70 -11.05
N ASN A 146 -1.96 9.32 -11.15
CA ASN A 146 -2.50 9.82 -12.41
C ASN A 146 -1.64 10.91 -13.07
N VAL A 147 -0.73 11.57 -12.36
CA VAL A 147 0.23 12.52 -12.97
C VAL A 147 1.14 11.84 -14.01
N LEU A 148 1.31 10.52 -13.90
CA LEU A 148 2.13 9.73 -14.81
C LEU A 148 1.34 9.24 -16.03
N THR A 149 0.00 9.29 -15.99
CA THR A 149 -0.87 8.72 -17.02
C THR A 149 -1.17 9.69 -18.16
N GLN A 150 -1.40 9.14 -19.34
CA GLN A 150 -1.61 9.91 -20.58
C GLN A 150 -3.10 10.26 -20.80
N PRO A 151 -3.43 11.35 -21.53
CA PRO A 151 -4.79 11.86 -21.66
C PRO A 151 -5.61 11.26 -22.80
N ALA A 152 -5.05 10.38 -23.64
CA ALA A 152 -5.77 9.76 -24.74
C ALA A 152 -6.90 8.87 -24.23
N PHE A 153 -7.96 8.85 -25.03
CA PHE A 153 -9.18 8.12 -24.77
C PHE A 153 -9.72 7.54 -26.07
N ASP A 154 -10.55 6.51 -25.95
CA ASP A 154 -11.27 5.95 -27.08
C ASP A 154 -12.26 6.98 -27.67
N PRO A 155 -12.19 7.30 -28.97
CA PRO A 155 -13.01 8.36 -29.56
C PRO A 155 -14.53 8.10 -29.47
N VAL A 156 -14.96 6.85 -29.30
CA VAL A 156 -16.38 6.47 -29.21
C VAL A 156 -16.89 6.57 -27.78
N SER A 157 -16.32 5.78 -26.87
CA SER A 157 -16.73 5.64 -25.47
C SER A 157 -16.17 6.71 -24.54
N LYS A 158 -15.14 7.44 -24.98
CA LYS A 158 -14.37 8.41 -24.17
C LYS A 158 -13.66 7.79 -22.97
N GLN A 159 -13.43 6.49 -22.97
CA GLN A 159 -12.69 5.81 -21.90
C GLN A 159 -11.18 6.10 -22.02
N PRO A 160 -10.50 6.51 -20.94
CA PRO A 160 -9.08 6.86 -20.98
C PRO A 160 -8.17 5.64 -20.98
N GLU A 161 -7.03 5.74 -21.67
CA GLU A 161 -5.99 4.71 -21.73
C GLU A 161 -5.03 4.83 -20.52
N LEU A 162 -5.52 4.44 -19.33
CA LEU A 162 -4.80 4.57 -18.05
C LEU A 162 -3.86 3.39 -17.72
N LYS A 163 -3.79 2.39 -18.62
CA LYS A 163 -3.03 1.13 -18.42
C LYS A 163 -1.71 1.08 -19.16
N HIS A 164 -1.34 2.18 -19.81
CA HIS A 164 -0.11 2.29 -20.55
C HIS A 164 0.43 3.72 -20.43
N ALA A 165 1.64 3.86 -19.88
CA ALA A 165 2.42 5.08 -19.96
C ALA A 165 3.91 4.73 -20.05
N GLY A 166 4.65 5.40 -20.91
CA GLY A 166 6.11 5.31 -20.94
C GLY A 166 6.67 6.04 -19.72
N VAL A 167 7.53 5.36 -18.96
CA VAL A 167 8.21 5.91 -17.80
C VAL A 167 9.70 5.56 -17.79
N ARG A 168 10.47 6.35 -17.06
CA ARG A 168 11.86 6.11 -16.72
C ARG A 168 12.05 6.29 -15.21
N ILE A 169 13.08 5.66 -14.67
CA ILE A 169 13.41 5.75 -13.25
C ILE A 169 14.79 6.37 -13.05
N GLU A 170 14.91 7.24 -12.05
CA GLU A 170 16.17 7.80 -11.59
C GLU A 170 16.30 7.59 -10.08
N LYS A 171 17.50 7.25 -9.59
CA LYS A 171 17.75 7.16 -8.14
C LYS A 171 17.55 8.54 -7.48
N ALA A 172 16.82 8.58 -6.37
CA ALA A 172 16.62 9.79 -5.59
C ALA A 172 17.48 9.77 -4.32
N TYR A 173 18.54 10.58 -4.30
CA TYR A 173 19.40 10.69 -3.12
C TYR A 173 18.81 11.64 -2.07
N LEU A 174 18.06 11.06 -1.13
CA LEU A 174 17.43 11.77 -0.01
C LEU A 174 17.91 11.16 1.31
N PRO A 175 19.17 11.43 1.74
CA PRO A 175 19.77 10.74 2.88
C PRO A 175 19.12 11.09 4.22
N TRP A 176 18.48 12.26 4.34
CA TRP A 176 17.75 12.62 5.54
C TRP A 176 16.35 12.01 5.49
N GLN A 177 16.07 11.09 6.41
CA GLN A 177 14.82 10.32 6.45
C GLN A 177 13.99 10.72 7.67
N PHE A 178 12.68 10.65 7.53
CA PHE A 178 11.71 10.95 8.59
C PHE A 178 10.67 9.86 8.67
N PHE A 179 10.37 9.44 9.90
CA PHE A 179 9.30 8.51 10.22
C PHE A 179 8.53 9.03 11.43
N ALA A 180 7.21 9.08 11.33
CA ALA A 180 6.35 9.29 12.48
C ALA A 180 5.22 8.27 12.52
N LEU A 181 4.86 7.87 13.73
CA LEU A 181 3.68 7.08 14.01
C LEU A 181 2.96 7.72 15.19
N VAL A 182 1.65 7.90 15.10
CA VAL A 182 0.89 8.46 16.22
C VAL A 182 -0.52 7.93 16.28
N GLU A 183 -0.89 7.42 17.44
CA GLU A 183 -2.22 6.89 17.72
C GLU A 183 -3.28 8.00 17.89
N GLY A 184 -4.54 7.65 17.63
CA GLY A 184 -5.71 8.43 18.03
C GLY A 184 -6.52 8.93 16.85
N ASN A 185 -6.93 10.20 16.87
CA ASN A 185 -7.73 10.78 15.80
C ASN A 185 -6.89 11.02 14.53
N VAL A 186 -6.74 9.98 13.72
CA VAL A 186 -5.89 9.99 12.52
C VAL A 186 -6.32 11.01 11.47
N GLN A 187 -7.61 11.33 11.37
CA GLN A 187 -8.12 12.31 10.40
C GLN A 187 -7.71 13.73 10.79
N GLN A 188 -7.97 14.11 12.04
CA GLN A 188 -7.59 15.42 12.56
C GLN A 188 -6.07 15.62 12.53
N ARG A 189 -5.30 14.58 12.87
CA ARG A 189 -3.84 14.64 12.80
C ARG A 189 -3.35 14.76 11.34
N MET A 190 -3.93 14.02 10.41
CA MET A 190 -3.59 14.11 8.98
C MET A 190 -3.85 15.52 8.43
N GLU A 191 -4.99 16.14 8.75
CA GLU A 191 -5.31 17.51 8.32
C GLU A 191 -4.29 18.55 8.81
N LYS A 192 -3.79 18.38 10.04
CA LYS A 192 -2.77 19.29 10.62
C LYS A 192 -1.36 19.00 10.12
N LEU A 193 -1.00 17.73 9.92
CA LEU A 193 0.36 17.32 9.54
C LEU A 193 0.61 17.42 8.04
N ARG A 194 -0.40 17.18 7.19
CA ARG A 194 -0.23 17.18 5.73
C ARG A 194 0.40 18.48 5.21
N PRO A 195 -0.03 19.69 5.60
CA PRO A 195 0.58 20.94 5.15
C PRO A 195 2.01 21.15 5.68
N LEU A 196 2.30 20.70 6.91
CA LEU A 196 3.66 20.79 7.47
C LEU A 196 4.62 19.86 6.70
N CYS A 197 4.14 18.66 6.36
CA CYS A 197 4.93 17.68 5.64
C CYS A 197 5.08 17.99 4.14
N ASP A 198 4.35 18.95 3.56
CA ASP A 198 4.55 19.40 2.18
C ASP A 198 5.95 19.97 1.92
N ALA A 199 6.65 20.41 2.97
CA ALA A 199 8.03 20.85 2.89
C ALA A 199 8.99 19.73 2.42
N PHE A 200 8.64 18.46 2.61
CA PHE A 200 9.49 17.35 2.21
C PHE A 200 9.35 17.04 0.71
N PRO A 201 10.46 16.79 -0.01
CA PRO A 201 10.41 16.28 -1.39
C PRO A 201 9.65 14.96 -1.51
N TYR A 202 10.00 13.97 -0.68
CA TYR A 202 9.26 12.71 -0.57
C TYR A 202 8.33 12.77 0.64
N LEU A 203 7.06 12.40 0.43
CA LEU A 203 6.06 12.26 1.48
C LEU A 203 5.14 11.09 1.13
N CYS A 204 4.96 10.19 2.09
CA CYS A 204 3.93 9.17 2.11
C CYS A 204 3.23 9.21 3.47
N ILE A 205 1.91 9.38 3.46
CA ILE A 205 1.06 9.31 4.64
C ILE A 205 0.15 8.11 4.50
N SER A 206 0.07 7.29 5.53
CA SER A 206 -0.80 6.12 5.57
C SER A 206 -1.31 5.87 6.98
N LEU A 207 -2.01 4.76 7.16
CA LEU A 207 -2.54 4.36 8.46
C LEU A 207 -1.99 2.99 8.86
N ALA A 208 -1.96 2.74 10.17
CA ALA A 208 -1.62 1.45 10.75
C ALA A 208 -2.59 1.10 11.87
N GLY A 209 -2.67 -0.18 12.20
CA GLY A 209 -3.51 -0.69 13.29
C GLY A 209 -4.95 -1.02 12.89
N ARG A 210 -5.74 -1.34 13.90
CA ARG A 210 -7.12 -1.85 13.78
C ARG A 210 -8.03 -1.13 14.77
N GLU A 211 -8.22 -1.72 15.95
CA GLU A 211 -9.00 -1.13 17.05
C GLU A 211 -8.40 0.19 17.52
N ARG A 212 -7.08 0.30 17.44
CA ARG A 212 -6.34 1.55 17.65
C ARG A 212 -5.68 1.98 16.34
N PRO A 213 -6.27 2.93 15.62
CA PRO A 213 -5.68 3.46 14.41
C PRO A 213 -4.53 4.40 14.77
N ALA A 214 -3.45 4.32 14.00
CA ALA A 214 -2.37 5.30 14.01
C ALA A 214 -2.19 5.89 12.62
N LEU A 215 -1.81 7.16 12.60
CA LEU A 215 -1.30 7.84 11.42
C LEU A 215 0.18 7.51 11.29
N LEU A 216 0.60 7.12 10.10
CA LEU A 216 1.99 6.84 9.76
C LEU A 216 2.45 7.84 8.70
N ILE A 217 3.61 8.45 8.93
CA ILE A 217 4.23 9.38 7.99
C ILE A 217 5.63 8.89 7.69
N ARG A 218 5.95 8.76 6.41
CA ARG A 218 7.31 8.67 5.91
C ARG A 218 7.60 9.89 5.07
N ALA A 219 8.73 10.53 5.31
CA ALA A 219 9.19 11.61 4.48
C ALA A 219 10.71 11.56 4.31
N ALA A 220 11.22 12.21 3.28
CA ALA A 220 12.66 12.27 3.05
C ALA A 220 13.05 13.54 2.29
N SER A 221 14.28 13.99 2.55
CA SER A 221 14.84 15.20 1.98
C SER A 221 16.34 15.04 1.71
N ALA A 222 16.87 15.87 0.82
CA ALA A 222 18.31 15.94 0.57
C ALA A 222 19.07 16.45 1.80
N GLN A 223 18.44 17.36 2.56
CA GLN A 223 18.98 17.99 3.76
C GLN A 223 17.93 18.01 4.86
N ALA A 224 18.36 18.12 6.11
CA ALA A 224 17.47 18.29 7.24
C ALA A 224 16.62 19.57 7.08
N PRO A 225 15.33 19.54 7.46
CA PRO A 225 14.51 20.73 7.51
C PRO A 225 14.94 21.64 8.66
N ASP A 226 14.39 22.85 8.68
CA ASP A 226 14.48 23.75 9.84
C ASP A 226 13.97 23.06 11.11
N SER A 227 14.67 23.25 12.24
CA SER A 227 14.25 22.74 13.54
C SER A 227 12.87 23.26 13.94
N ALA A 228 12.51 24.49 13.54
CA ALA A 228 11.19 25.05 13.80
C ALA A 228 10.06 24.22 13.15
N LEU A 229 10.31 23.59 11.99
CA LEU A 229 9.35 22.69 11.36
C LEU A 229 9.19 21.41 12.19
N LEU A 230 10.29 20.83 12.67
CA LEU A 230 10.25 19.61 13.49
C LEU A 230 9.55 19.86 14.83
N GLU A 231 9.76 21.01 15.46
CA GLU A 231 9.05 21.41 16.67
C GLU A 231 7.54 21.54 16.45
N GLN A 232 7.11 22.13 15.32
CA GLN A 232 5.69 22.21 14.96
C GLN A 232 5.09 20.83 14.76
N ILE A 233 5.80 19.92 14.09
CA ILE A 233 5.39 18.53 13.92
C ILE A 233 5.28 17.85 15.30
N ASP A 234 6.26 18.01 16.17
CA ASP A 234 6.28 17.39 17.50
C ASP A 234 5.08 17.85 18.35
N ARG A 235 4.68 19.14 18.29
CA ARG A 235 3.45 19.64 18.95
C ARG A 235 2.19 18.95 18.44
N VAL A 236 2.06 18.76 17.12
CA VAL A 236 0.89 18.09 16.54
C VAL A 236 0.88 16.59 16.84
N LEU A 237 2.06 15.97 17.00
CA LEU A 237 2.21 14.58 17.43
C LEU A 237 1.96 14.43 18.95
N GLY A 238 2.11 15.49 19.74
CA GLY A 238 2.06 15.44 21.21
C GLY A 238 3.35 14.87 21.79
N LEU A 239 4.49 15.30 21.25
CA LEU A 239 5.84 14.86 21.63
C LEU A 239 6.66 15.98 22.31
N ASP A 240 6.06 17.14 22.52
CA ASP A 240 6.62 18.33 23.15
C ASP A 240 6.53 18.30 24.68
N GLU A 241 5.53 17.61 25.24
CA GLU A 241 5.32 17.51 26.70
C GLU A 241 4.95 16.08 27.14
N GLY A 242 5.21 15.72 28.41
CA GLY A 242 4.80 14.44 29.01
C GLY A 242 5.88 13.34 29.01
N PRO A 243 5.51 12.05 29.17
CA PRO A 243 6.45 10.92 29.25
C PRO A 243 7.06 10.58 27.88
N VAL A 244 7.86 11.50 27.34
CA VAL A 244 8.51 11.38 26.05
C VAL A 244 10.00 11.13 26.25
N MET A 245 10.47 10.01 25.73
CA MET A 245 11.90 9.73 25.61
C MET A 245 12.48 10.53 24.44
N ALA A 246 13.60 11.21 24.67
CA ALA A 246 14.20 12.13 23.71
C ALA A 246 15.70 11.86 23.49
N TYR A 247 16.13 11.98 22.23
CA TYR A 247 17.54 12.00 21.83
C TYR A 247 17.72 12.99 20.68
N ASP A 248 18.69 13.90 20.81
CA ASP A 248 19.03 14.87 19.77
C ASP A 248 20.54 14.88 19.53
N ASP A 249 20.92 14.83 18.25
CA ASP A 249 22.28 15.05 17.78
C ASP A 249 22.21 16.08 16.64
N PRO A 250 22.28 17.39 16.97
CA PRO A 250 22.22 18.46 15.97
C PRO A 250 23.35 18.38 14.94
N LYS A 251 24.54 17.88 15.33
CA LYS A 251 25.69 17.76 14.42
C LYS A 251 25.41 16.79 13.29
N ARG A 252 24.64 15.73 13.57
CA ARG A 252 24.20 14.74 12.57
C ARG A 252 22.80 14.99 12.05
N SER A 253 22.14 16.07 12.50
CA SER A 253 20.74 16.36 12.22
C SER A 253 19.79 15.21 12.55
N ILE A 254 20.07 14.51 13.67
CA ILE A 254 19.28 13.40 14.17
C ILE A 254 18.44 13.88 15.34
N GLY A 255 17.16 13.52 15.32
CA GLY A 255 16.26 13.68 16.45
C GLY A 255 15.41 12.43 16.59
N LYS A 256 15.20 11.95 17.82
CA LYS A 256 14.29 10.83 18.12
C LYS A 256 13.40 11.15 19.32
N ARG A 257 12.12 10.82 19.20
CA ARG A 257 11.12 10.95 20.26
C ARG A 257 10.23 9.71 20.28
N VAL A 258 9.99 9.18 21.47
CA VAL A 258 9.06 8.06 21.68
C VAL A 258 8.24 8.37 22.92
N ARG A 259 6.92 8.48 22.76
CA ARG A 259 5.98 8.64 23.88
C ARG A 259 5.55 7.28 24.39
N ILE A 260 5.62 7.12 25.71
CA ILE A 260 5.17 5.91 26.39
C ILE A 260 4.10 6.30 27.40
N ASP A 261 2.88 5.85 27.17
CA ASP A 261 1.77 5.99 28.11
C ASP A 261 1.33 4.58 28.52
N ASP A 262 1.14 4.32 29.82
CA ASP A 262 0.73 3.03 30.38
C ASP A 262 1.53 1.81 29.84
N ASP A 263 2.87 1.90 29.90
CA ASP A 263 3.81 0.87 29.42
C ASP A 263 3.69 0.53 27.92
N ARG A 264 3.16 1.46 27.13
CA ARG A 264 2.94 1.27 25.71
C ARG A 264 3.34 2.48 24.89
N ILE A 265 3.85 2.23 23.68
CA ILE A 265 4.11 3.30 22.72
C ILE A 265 2.77 3.90 22.28
N THR A 266 2.67 5.22 22.24
CA THR A 266 1.51 5.95 21.68
C THR A 266 1.89 6.89 20.54
N ALA A 267 3.16 7.32 20.51
CA ALA A 267 3.72 8.14 19.42
C ALA A 267 5.22 7.88 19.24
N ILE A 268 5.69 7.94 18.00
CA ILE A 268 7.09 7.81 17.59
C ILE A 268 7.38 8.92 16.59
N ARG A 269 8.55 9.55 16.72
CA ARG A 269 9.12 10.41 15.67
C ARG A 269 10.63 10.17 15.57
N LEU A 270 11.07 9.72 14.41
CA LEU A 270 12.47 9.50 14.05
C LEU A 270 12.83 10.46 12.90
N ALA A 271 13.85 11.28 13.08
CA ALA A 271 14.30 12.29 12.14
C ALA A 271 15.80 12.13 11.88
N GLY A 272 16.22 12.18 10.62
CA GLY A 272 17.57 11.91 10.14
C GLY A 272 17.91 10.42 10.09
N GLU A 273 17.73 9.72 11.21
CA GLU A 273 18.03 8.29 11.37
C GLU A 273 16.74 7.54 11.72
N THR A 274 16.32 6.58 10.87
CA THR A 274 15.02 5.89 10.98
C THR A 274 15.10 4.37 11.00
N LEU A 275 16.27 3.78 11.23
CA LEU A 275 16.52 2.34 11.18
C LEU A 275 15.61 1.56 12.13
N ALA A 276 15.28 2.18 13.29
CA ALA A 276 14.41 1.58 14.29
C ALA A 276 12.91 1.58 13.96
N ARG A 277 12.49 2.23 12.86
CA ARG A 277 11.06 2.44 12.54
C ARG A 277 10.24 1.14 12.53
N HIS A 278 10.80 0.06 11.99
CA HIS A 278 10.05 -1.17 11.77
C HIS A 278 9.77 -1.91 13.08
N TRP A 279 10.78 -2.12 13.93
CA TRP A 279 10.57 -2.83 15.19
C TRP A 279 9.84 -1.97 16.23
N LEU A 280 9.99 -0.65 16.21
CA LEU A 280 9.17 0.24 17.05
C LEU A 280 7.68 0.21 16.64
N GLN A 281 7.39 0.17 15.33
CA GLN A 281 6.02 -0.03 14.86
C GLN A 281 5.47 -1.40 15.28
N THR A 282 6.29 -2.45 15.28
CA THR A 282 5.90 -3.77 15.79
C THR A 282 5.58 -3.73 17.28
N LEU A 283 6.40 -3.10 18.11
CA LEU A 283 6.12 -2.92 19.54
C LEU A 283 4.82 -2.15 19.80
N TRP A 284 4.54 -1.13 18.98
CA TRP A 284 3.26 -0.42 19.04
C TRP A 284 2.06 -1.33 18.71
N LEU A 285 2.17 -2.15 17.65
CA LEU A 285 1.13 -3.12 17.28
C LEU A 285 0.91 -4.20 18.36
N GLU A 286 1.99 -4.64 19.01
CA GLU A 286 1.99 -5.67 20.05
C GLU A 286 1.60 -5.16 21.44
N GLU A 287 1.45 -3.84 21.62
CA GLU A 287 1.09 -3.24 22.91
C GLU A 287 2.13 -3.50 24.01
N ARG A 288 3.40 -3.56 23.60
CA ARG A 288 4.48 -4.05 24.45
C ARG A 288 5.61 -3.06 24.53
N VAL A 289 5.89 -2.57 25.73
CA VAL A 289 7.20 -2.01 26.08
C VAL A 289 7.61 -2.53 27.46
N ASP A 290 8.50 -3.51 27.48
CA ASP A 290 9.07 -3.95 28.76
C ASP A 290 10.20 -3.00 29.23
N ALA A 291 10.50 -3.04 30.52
CA ALA A 291 11.53 -2.20 31.13
C ALA A 291 12.93 -2.41 30.50
N SER A 292 13.20 -3.60 29.95
CA SER A 292 14.48 -3.97 29.35
C SER A 292 14.69 -3.35 27.97
N LEU A 293 13.60 -3.15 27.22
CA LEU A 293 13.56 -2.56 25.89
C LEU A 293 13.59 -1.04 25.92
N ARG A 294 13.09 -0.40 26.99
CA ARG A 294 13.04 1.07 27.12
C ARG A 294 14.37 1.74 26.78
N ARG A 295 15.50 1.21 27.29
CA ARG A 295 16.85 1.76 27.02
C ARG A 295 17.28 1.71 25.55
N TRP A 296 16.63 0.90 24.73
CA TRP A 296 16.98 0.68 23.33
C TRP A 296 16.07 1.41 22.34
N LEU A 297 14.96 2.01 22.78
CA LEU A 297 13.96 2.62 21.90
C LEU A 297 14.51 3.76 21.02
N LEU A 298 15.59 4.41 21.46
CA LEU A 298 16.26 5.49 20.72
C LEU A 298 17.55 5.02 20.02
N ALA A 299 17.93 3.75 20.18
CA ALA A 299 19.13 3.21 19.56
C ALA A 299 18.93 3.03 18.04
N PRO A 300 19.98 3.23 17.22
CA PRO A 300 19.93 3.01 15.77
C PRO A 300 20.04 1.51 15.47
N LEU A 301 19.00 0.73 15.79
CA LEU A 301 18.94 -0.72 15.58
C LEU A 301 17.88 -1.06 14.54
N SER A 302 18.19 -1.98 13.62
CA SER A 302 17.27 -2.47 12.59
C SER A 302 16.29 -3.53 13.11
N SER A 303 16.63 -4.19 14.21
CA SER A 303 15.80 -5.18 14.89
C SER A 303 15.70 -4.91 16.38
N GLU A 304 14.71 -5.54 17.00
CA GLU A 304 14.56 -5.55 18.46
C GLU A 304 15.81 -6.20 19.11
N PRO A 305 16.42 -5.57 20.13
CA PRO A 305 17.56 -6.15 20.84
C PRO A 305 17.26 -7.56 21.36
N GLY A 306 18.18 -8.50 21.12
CA GLY A 306 18.00 -9.90 21.54
C GLY A 306 17.14 -10.74 20.58
N LYS A 307 16.62 -10.16 19.49
CA LYS A 307 16.05 -10.89 18.36
C LYS A 307 16.94 -10.70 17.13
N ASP A 308 17.26 -11.81 16.46
CA ASP A 308 17.99 -11.77 15.20
C ASP A 308 17.20 -11.01 14.13
N SER A 309 17.91 -10.22 13.33
CA SER A 309 17.37 -9.46 12.19
C SER A 309 16.84 -10.33 11.05
N THR A 310 16.91 -11.66 11.18
CA THR A 310 16.44 -12.65 10.20
C THR A 310 14.96 -12.99 10.33
N GLN A 311 14.25 -12.49 11.35
CA GLN A 311 12.79 -12.59 11.38
C GLN A 311 12.17 -11.64 10.34
N THR A 312 11.97 -12.18 9.14
CA THR A 312 11.17 -11.57 8.08
C THR A 312 9.81 -11.16 8.65
N ARG A 313 9.42 -9.89 8.44
CA ARG A 313 8.13 -9.32 8.85
C ARG A 313 7.01 -10.31 8.55
N ASP A 314 6.23 -10.67 9.57
CA ASP A 314 5.08 -11.54 9.37
C ASP A 314 4.00 -10.80 8.57
N LYS A 315 4.01 -11.00 7.24
CA LYS A 315 3.12 -10.35 6.30
C LYS A 315 1.69 -10.76 6.63
N THR A 316 0.76 -9.79 6.69
CA THR A 316 -0.67 -10.14 6.75
C THR A 316 -1.05 -10.84 5.46
N LEU A 317 -1.50 -12.09 5.55
CA LEU A 317 -1.98 -12.88 4.41
C LEU A 317 -3.49 -12.72 4.20
N CYS A 318 -4.25 -12.62 5.30
CA CYS A 318 -5.69 -12.42 5.28
C CYS A 318 -6.14 -11.31 6.24
N ASN A 319 -6.23 -10.07 5.74
CA ASN A 319 -6.77 -8.93 6.50
C ASN A 319 -8.24 -9.09 6.91
N CYS A 320 -9.06 -9.88 6.20
CA CYS A 320 -10.45 -10.13 6.64
C CYS A 320 -10.48 -10.84 8.00
N MET A 321 -9.56 -11.78 8.24
CA MET A 321 -9.55 -12.60 9.47
C MET A 321 -8.34 -12.34 10.37
N ASN A 322 -7.50 -11.36 10.04
CA ASN A 322 -6.24 -11.07 10.76
C ASN A 322 -5.21 -12.19 10.73
N VAL A 323 -5.18 -12.98 9.66
CA VAL A 323 -4.28 -14.12 9.60
C VAL A 323 -2.98 -13.71 8.93
N SER A 324 -1.88 -13.99 9.60
CA SER A 324 -0.54 -13.72 9.12
C SER A 324 0.00 -14.87 8.26
N GLN A 325 1.02 -14.61 7.46
CA GLN A 325 1.63 -15.61 6.61
C GLN A 325 2.32 -16.69 7.45
N ASN A 326 2.99 -16.33 8.55
CA ASN A 326 3.65 -17.31 9.42
C ASN A 326 2.64 -18.21 10.12
N ALA A 327 1.48 -17.69 10.54
CA ALA A 327 0.41 -18.51 11.11
C ALA A 327 -0.09 -19.56 10.11
N VAL A 328 -0.16 -19.20 8.82
CA VAL A 328 -0.53 -20.12 7.74
C VAL A 328 0.59 -21.10 7.45
N MET A 329 1.84 -20.67 7.35
CA MET A 329 2.99 -21.54 7.12
C MET A 329 3.14 -22.58 8.25
N SER A 330 3.08 -22.15 9.50
CA SER A 330 3.13 -23.06 10.67
C SER A 330 1.96 -24.05 10.70
N ALA A 331 0.81 -23.68 10.13
CA ALA A 331 -0.30 -24.61 9.95
C ALA A 331 -0.07 -25.58 8.78
N ILE A 332 0.48 -25.11 7.65
CA ILE A 332 0.83 -25.96 6.50
C ILE A 332 1.89 -26.98 6.89
N GLU A 333 2.93 -26.58 7.63
CA GLU A 333 3.99 -27.46 8.16
C GLU A 333 3.44 -28.54 9.10
N ARG A 334 2.29 -28.31 9.74
CA ARG A 334 1.56 -29.31 10.51
C ARG A 334 0.67 -30.23 9.65
N GLY A 335 0.76 -30.13 8.33
CA GLY A 335 0.02 -30.95 7.36
C GLY A 335 -1.39 -30.43 7.03
N LEU A 336 -1.73 -29.17 7.34
CA LEU A 336 -3.08 -28.66 7.07
C LEU A 336 -3.27 -28.31 5.59
N ASN A 337 -4.37 -28.81 5.02
CA ASN A 337 -4.81 -28.42 3.69
C ASN A 337 -5.67 -27.12 3.71
N LEU A 338 -5.98 -26.58 2.52
CA LEU A 338 -6.74 -25.34 2.38
C LEU A 338 -8.09 -25.31 3.13
N ASN A 339 -8.82 -26.43 3.15
CA ASN A 339 -10.12 -26.48 3.85
C ASN A 339 -9.92 -26.46 5.36
N GLN A 340 -8.91 -27.15 5.88
CA GLN A 340 -8.56 -27.12 7.31
C GLN A 340 -8.06 -25.74 7.74
N LEU A 341 -7.26 -25.06 6.91
CA LEU A 341 -6.84 -23.67 7.15
C LEU A 341 -8.03 -22.72 7.21
N LYS A 342 -9.00 -22.87 6.30
CA LYS A 342 -10.25 -22.10 6.33
C LYS A 342 -11.04 -22.30 7.62
N THR A 343 -11.13 -23.54 8.10
CA THR A 343 -11.87 -23.86 9.34
C THR A 343 -11.13 -23.35 10.58
N GLN A 344 -9.81 -23.53 10.67
CA GLN A 344 -9.05 -23.20 11.88
C GLN A 344 -8.66 -21.73 11.99
N LEU A 345 -8.21 -21.12 10.90
CA LEU A 345 -7.73 -19.73 10.89
C LEU A 345 -8.78 -18.77 10.34
N GLY A 346 -9.85 -19.28 9.71
CA GLY A 346 -10.86 -18.46 9.04
C GLY A 346 -10.40 -17.87 7.70
N CYS A 347 -9.10 -17.90 7.38
CA CYS A 347 -8.58 -17.26 6.16
C CYS A 347 -9.24 -17.83 4.90
N GLY A 348 -9.63 -16.96 3.97
CA GLY A 348 -10.21 -17.39 2.69
C GLY A 348 -11.71 -17.74 2.73
N THR A 349 -12.40 -17.46 3.82
CA THR A 349 -13.86 -17.67 3.98
C THR A 349 -14.69 -16.42 3.62
N GLN A 350 -14.14 -15.22 3.83
CA GLN A 350 -14.85 -13.95 3.62
C GLN A 350 -14.76 -13.47 2.16
N CYS A 351 -13.62 -12.93 1.74
CA CYS A 351 -13.45 -12.38 0.38
C CYS A 351 -12.71 -13.33 -0.58
N GLY A 352 -12.18 -14.46 -0.09
CA GLY A 352 -11.44 -15.45 -0.88
C GLY A 352 -10.09 -15.00 -1.46
N SER A 353 -9.71 -13.73 -1.36
CA SER A 353 -8.53 -13.18 -2.05
C SER A 353 -7.17 -13.71 -1.59
N CYS A 354 -7.05 -14.22 -0.36
CA CYS A 354 -5.82 -14.85 0.12
C CYS A 354 -5.67 -16.30 -0.38
N VAL A 355 -6.71 -16.91 -0.95
CA VAL A 355 -6.72 -18.32 -1.37
C VAL A 355 -5.68 -18.64 -2.44
N PRO A 356 -5.46 -17.81 -3.48
CA PRO A 356 -4.41 -18.09 -4.47
C PRO A 356 -3.01 -18.11 -3.84
N GLU A 357 -2.72 -17.19 -2.92
CA GLU A 357 -1.43 -17.13 -2.23
C GLU A 357 -1.25 -18.32 -1.28
N ILE A 358 -2.29 -18.68 -0.50
CA ILE A 358 -2.29 -19.90 0.33
C ILE A 358 -2.00 -21.15 -0.50
N ARG A 359 -2.63 -21.28 -1.68
CA ARG A 359 -2.39 -22.42 -2.58
C ARG A 359 -0.94 -22.48 -3.07
N ARG A 360 -0.34 -21.33 -3.39
CA ARG A 360 1.09 -21.28 -3.74
C ARG A 360 1.96 -21.73 -2.57
N LEU A 361 1.72 -21.23 -1.36
CA LEU A 361 2.47 -21.63 -0.16
C LEU A 361 2.36 -23.14 0.11
N ILE A 362 1.16 -23.72 0.03
CA ILE A 362 0.96 -25.18 0.16
C ILE A 362 1.79 -25.93 -0.89
N HIS A 363 1.76 -25.47 -2.15
CA HIS A 363 2.49 -26.11 -3.23
C HIS A 363 4.02 -26.02 -3.04
N THR A 364 4.53 -24.88 -2.59
CA THR A 364 5.96 -24.70 -2.30
C THR A 364 6.44 -25.69 -1.23
N VAL A 365 5.69 -25.87 -0.14
CA VAL A 365 6.06 -26.80 0.94
C VAL A 365 6.01 -28.26 0.48
N THR A 366 5.01 -28.65 -0.32
CA THR A 366 4.86 -30.03 -0.82
C THR A 366 5.86 -30.45 -1.88
N VAL A 367 6.55 -29.49 -2.53
CA VAL A 367 7.61 -29.79 -3.52
C VAL A 367 9.00 -29.89 -2.85
N THR A 368 9.14 -29.40 -1.62
CA THR A 368 10.38 -29.46 -0.84
C THR A 368 10.51 -30.68 0.09
N GLU A 369 9.44 -31.47 0.23
CA GLU A 369 9.47 -32.83 0.82
C GLU A 369 9.61 -33.88 -0.28
#